data_AF-A0A2D5VZ20-F1
#
_entry.id   AF-A0A2D5VZ20-F1
#
_cell.length_a   1.000
_cell.length_b   1.000
_cell.length_c   1.000
_cell.angle_alpha   90.00
_cell.angle_beta   90.00
_cell.angle_gamma   90.00
#
_symmetry.space_group_name_H-M   'P 1'
#
loop_
_entity.id
_entity.type
_entity.pdbx_description
1 polymer ?
#
loop_
_entity_poly.entity_id
_entity_poly.type
_entity_poly.pdbx_seq_one_letter_code
_entity_poly.pdbx_strand_id
1 'polypeptide(L)'
;MAVKSSTKKRLIELGIAENHAIALATDANLDAIRRMTRDEIAKRTELVDDETELDRVMGIIEEQSKSRRRSSSSSVTLTRAAALLEDIPEGNDRFNVLNHILVPHHELVEIDDEFEALAPWSMVRTDQEGNERLAKELLPKILITDPAVQAIKEATELEVDDLPAGWLANRVLRIVRHSPSAGSSTAYRLIVESA
;
A
#
# COMPACT_ATOMS: atom_id res chain seq x y z
N MET A 1 -7.10 4.43 -56.01
CA MET A 1 -6.17 5.46 -55.46
C MET A 1 -5.74 5.02 -54.07
N ALA A 2 -4.43 4.90 -53.81
CA ALA A 2 -3.91 4.39 -52.54
C ALA A 2 -3.89 5.50 -51.46
N VAL A 3 -4.64 5.31 -50.38
CA VAL A 3 -4.64 6.22 -49.23
C VAL A 3 -3.40 5.92 -48.38
N LYS A 4 -2.34 6.72 -48.56
CA LYS A 4 -0.99 6.47 -47.96
C LYS A 4 -0.86 6.82 -46.46
N SER A 5 -1.90 7.38 -45.81
CA SER A 5 -1.86 7.77 -44.39
C SER A 5 -3.00 7.12 -43.61
N SER A 6 -2.67 6.42 -42.52
CA SER A 6 -3.63 5.79 -41.61
C SER A 6 -4.54 6.81 -40.94
N THR A 7 -4.02 8.02 -40.65
CA THR A 7 -4.79 9.15 -40.12
C THR A 7 -5.81 9.64 -41.14
N LYS A 8 -5.41 9.82 -42.41
CA LYS A 8 -6.33 10.22 -43.49
C LYS A 8 -7.49 9.25 -43.63
N LYS A 9 -7.19 7.94 -43.68
CA LYS A 9 -8.22 6.90 -43.79
C LYS A 9 -9.22 6.98 -42.64
N ARG A 10 -8.72 7.17 -41.42
CA ARG A 10 -9.54 7.27 -40.22
C ARG A 10 -10.42 8.51 -40.17
N LEU A 11 -9.95 9.66 -40.65
CA LEU A 11 -10.77 10.88 -40.73
C LEU A 11 -11.91 10.74 -41.76
N ILE A 12 -11.64 10.07 -42.89
CA ILE A 12 -12.67 9.77 -43.90
C ILE A 12 -13.73 8.81 -43.34
N GLU A 13 -13.31 7.77 -42.62
CA GLU A 13 -14.23 6.83 -41.95
C GLU A 13 -15.11 7.53 -40.90
N LEU A 14 -14.61 8.60 -40.28
CA LEU A 14 -15.36 9.42 -39.32
C LEU A 14 -16.31 10.43 -39.99
N GLY A 15 -16.37 10.48 -41.33
CA GLY A 15 -17.30 11.33 -42.07
C GLY A 15 -16.75 12.70 -42.48
N ILE A 16 -15.43 12.94 -42.34
CA ILE A 16 -14.80 14.17 -42.82
C ILE A 16 -14.54 14.04 -44.34
N ALA A 17 -14.89 15.08 -45.10
CA ALA A 17 -14.67 15.10 -46.54
C ALA A 17 -13.18 14.90 -46.90
N GLU A 18 -12.92 14.21 -48.02
CA GLU A 18 -11.57 13.77 -48.36
C GLU A 18 -10.56 14.93 -48.48
N ASN A 19 -10.99 16.08 -49.00
CA ASN A 19 -10.14 17.28 -49.13
C ASN A 19 -9.66 17.79 -47.76
N HIS A 20 -10.55 17.89 -46.78
CA HIS A 20 -10.21 18.33 -45.43
C HIS A 20 -9.41 17.27 -44.65
N ALA A 21 -9.72 15.99 -44.86
CA ALA A 21 -8.97 14.89 -44.27
C ALA A 21 -7.52 14.83 -44.78
N ILE A 22 -7.27 15.19 -46.05
CA ILE A 22 -5.90 15.32 -46.59
C ILE A 22 -5.17 16.46 -45.89
N ALA A 23 -5.80 17.64 -45.82
CA ALA A 23 -5.18 18.84 -45.27
C ALA A 23 -4.88 18.73 -43.77
N LEU A 24 -5.76 18.07 -43.01
CA LEU A 24 -5.54 17.81 -41.58
C LEU A 24 -4.44 16.76 -41.34
N ALA A 25 -4.30 15.78 -42.22
CA ALA A 25 -3.40 14.65 -42.05
C ALA A 25 -2.00 14.84 -42.67
N THR A 26 -1.70 16.00 -43.30
CA THR A 26 -0.41 16.25 -43.97
C THR A 26 0.77 16.13 -43.02
N ASP A 27 0.68 16.70 -41.81
CA ASP A 27 1.75 16.71 -40.79
C ASP A 27 1.24 16.50 -39.36
N ALA A 28 0.10 15.82 -39.19
CA ALA A 28 -0.46 15.58 -37.86
C ALA A 28 -1.02 14.17 -37.70
N ASN A 29 -0.80 13.61 -36.51
CA ASN A 29 -1.49 12.40 -36.07
C ASN A 29 -2.86 12.75 -35.46
N LEU A 30 -3.71 11.75 -35.27
CA LEU A 30 -5.07 11.95 -34.76
C LEU A 30 -5.09 12.66 -33.39
N ASP A 31 -4.10 12.43 -32.54
CA ASP A 31 -4.02 13.04 -31.21
C ASP A 31 -3.57 14.51 -31.26
N ALA A 32 -2.73 14.89 -32.22
CA ALA A 32 -2.39 16.28 -32.48
C ALA A 32 -3.60 17.04 -33.05
N ILE A 33 -4.33 16.44 -34.00
CA ILE A 33 -5.54 17.05 -34.59
C ILE A 33 -6.60 17.32 -33.52
N ARG A 34 -6.76 16.41 -32.55
CA ARG A 34 -7.71 16.58 -31.43
C ARG A 34 -7.37 17.70 -30.45
N ARG A 35 -6.12 18.14 -30.41
CA ARG A 35 -5.66 19.22 -29.53
C ARG A 35 -5.63 20.57 -30.24
N MET A 36 -5.92 20.59 -31.54
CA MET A 36 -5.96 21.83 -32.30
C MET A 36 -7.18 22.65 -31.89
N THR A 37 -6.97 23.94 -31.84
CA THR A 37 -8.03 24.94 -31.63
C THR A 37 -8.86 25.12 -32.91
N ARG A 38 -10.04 25.74 -32.76
CA ARG A 38 -10.95 26.05 -33.89
C ARG A 38 -10.20 26.79 -35.02
N ASP A 39 -9.40 27.78 -34.63
CA ASP A 39 -8.64 28.64 -35.57
C ASP A 39 -7.56 27.85 -36.32
N GLU A 40 -6.90 26.91 -35.64
CA GLU A 40 -5.88 26.05 -36.26
C GLU A 40 -6.48 25.06 -37.25
N ILE A 41 -7.67 24.54 -36.96
CA ILE A 41 -8.40 23.64 -37.85
C ILE A 41 -8.90 24.43 -39.07
N ALA A 42 -9.53 25.59 -38.87
CA ALA A 42 -9.98 26.47 -39.94
C ALA A 42 -8.84 26.87 -40.89
N LYS A 43 -7.68 27.25 -40.31
CA LYS A 43 -6.49 27.61 -41.08
C LYS A 43 -5.95 26.45 -41.94
N ARG A 44 -6.09 25.21 -41.49
CA ARG A 44 -5.63 24.02 -42.23
C ARG A 44 -6.62 23.54 -43.26
N THR A 45 -7.91 23.64 -42.99
CA THR A 45 -8.96 23.19 -43.91
C THR A 45 -9.31 24.24 -44.97
N GLU A 46 -8.72 25.44 -44.88
CA GLU A 46 -9.03 26.62 -45.71
C GLU A 46 -10.53 26.95 -45.70
N LEU A 47 -11.23 26.53 -44.65
CA LEU A 47 -12.61 26.88 -44.43
C LEU A 47 -12.63 28.29 -43.84
N VAL A 48 -13.32 29.19 -44.53
CA VAL A 48 -13.79 30.46 -43.96
C VAL A 48 -14.76 30.12 -42.82
N ASP A 49 -14.99 31.03 -41.87
CA ASP A 49 -15.96 30.91 -40.76
C ASP A 49 -17.43 30.70 -41.21
N ASP A 50 -17.69 30.03 -42.34
CA ASP A 50 -18.98 29.40 -42.61
C ASP A 50 -19.19 28.31 -41.55
N GLU A 51 -19.95 28.71 -40.52
CA GLU A 51 -20.14 28.01 -39.25
C GLU A 51 -20.51 26.53 -39.43
N THR A 52 -21.21 26.17 -40.50
CA THR A 52 -21.81 24.83 -40.63
C THR A 52 -20.84 23.67 -40.90
N GLU A 53 -19.82 23.84 -41.76
CA GLU A 53 -18.90 22.74 -42.09
C GLU A 53 -17.75 22.64 -41.08
N LEU A 54 -17.29 23.78 -40.57
CA LEU A 54 -16.29 23.81 -39.51
C LEU A 54 -16.86 23.21 -38.21
N ASP A 55 -18.09 23.56 -37.84
CA ASP A 55 -18.74 22.99 -36.64
C ASP A 55 -19.01 21.49 -36.81
N ARG A 56 -19.29 21.01 -38.03
CA ARG A 56 -19.41 19.56 -38.32
C ARG A 56 -18.09 18.83 -38.08
N VAL A 57 -16.99 19.35 -38.63
CA VAL A 57 -15.65 18.75 -38.45
C VAL A 57 -15.25 18.78 -36.97
N MET A 58 -15.48 19.89 -36.28
CA MET A 58 -15.22 20.02 -34.83
C MET A 58 -16.07 19.05 -34.02
N GLY A 59 -17.37 18.94 -34.31
CA GLY A 59 -18.29 18.03 -33.64
C GLY A 59 -17.84 16.56 -33.74
N ILE A 60 -17.40 16.14 -34.93
CA ILE A 60 -16.87 14.79 -35.17
C ILE A 60 -15.59 14.54 -34.37
N ILE A 61 -14.68 15.52 -34.31
CA ILE A 61 -13.42 15.41 -33.56
C ILE A 61 -13.69 15.35 -32.04
N GLU A 62 -14.59 16.19 -31.53
CA GLU A 62 -14.96 16.24 -30.12
C GLU A 62 -15.74 15.00 -29.65
N GLU A 63 -16.64 14.46 -30.47
CA GLU A 63 -17.40 13.25 -30.15
C GLU A 63 -16.48 12.04 -29.95
N GLN A 64 -15.42 11.95 -30.76
CA GLN A 64 -14.37 10.95 -30.59
C GLN A 64 -13.53 11.16 -29.32
N SER A 65 -13.43 12.40 -28.81
CA SER A 65 -12.78 12.68 -27.52
C SER A 65 -13.63 12.20 -26.34
N LYS A 66 -14.96 12.33 -26.43
CA LYS A 66 -15.93 11.94 -25.39
C LYS A 66 -16.12 10.41 -25.35
N SER A 67 -16.16 9.74 -26.51
CA SER A 67 -16.34 8.28 -26.62
C SER A 67 -15.25 7.47 -25.88
N ARG A 68 -14.04 8.03 -25.72
CA ARG A 68 -12.94 7.39 -24.97
C ARG A 68 -12.85 7.79 -23.50
N ARG A 69 -13.63 8.78 -23.05
CA ARG A 69 -13.92 9.01 -21.62
C ARG A 69 -14.96 7.99 -21.16
N ARG A 70 -14.67 6.69 -21.33
CA ARG A 70 -15.13 5.74 -20.32
C ARG A 70 -14.54 6.27 -19.02
N SER A 71 -15.39 6.52 -18.01
CA SER A 71 -14.90 6.81 -16.67
C SER A 71 -13.76 5.84 -16.42
N SER A 72 -12.55 6.34 -16.19
CA SER A 72 -11.52 5.50 -15.62
C SER A 72 -12.07 5.12 -14.25
N SER A 73 -12.84 4.04 -14.17
CA SER A 73 -12.86 3.23 -12.99
C SER A 73 -11.42 2.79 -12.89
N SER A 74 -10.59 3.60 -12.21
CA SER A 74 -9.37 3.11 -11.63
C SER A 74 -9.85 1.89 -10.86
N SER A 75 -9.54 0.69 -11.35
CA SER A 75 -9.61 -0.46 -10.48
C SER A 75 -8.55 -0.14 -9.44
N VAL A 76 -8.98 0.49 -8.34
CA VAL A 76 -8.23 0.50 -7.11
C VAL A 76 -8.24 -0.96 -6.73
N THR A 77 -7.24 -1.69 -7.21
CA THR A 77 -6.90 -2.98 -6.64
C THR A 77 -6.47 -2.66 -5.22
N LEU A 78 -7.46 -2.57 -4.32
CA LEU A 78 -7.23 -2.73 -2.89
C LEU A 78 -6.40 -3.99 -2.79
N THR A 79 -5.17 -3.84 -2.35
CA THR A 79 -4.33 -5.00 -2.06
C THR A 79 -5.12 -5.88 -1.10
N ARG A 80 -5.02 -7.21 -1.25
CA ARG A 80 -5.70 -8.14 -0.35
C ARG A 80 -5.49 -7.79 1.13
N ALA A 81 -4.33 -7.23 1.46
CA ALA A 81 -4.02 -6.69 2.79
C ALA A 81 -4.91 -5.51 3.20
N ALA A 82 -5.13 -4.52 2.33
CA ALA A 82 -5.99 -3.37 2.64
C ALA A 82 -7.47 -3.77 2.82
N ALA A 83 -7.97 -4.66 1.96
CA ALA A 83 -9.33 -5.19 2.09
C ALA A 83 -9.54 -6.05 3.35
N LEU A 84 -8.47 -6.68 3.87
CA LEU A 84 -8.50 -7.43 5.13
C LEU A 84 -8.39 -6.51 6.35
N LEU A 85 -7.80 -5.31 6.23
CA LEU A 85 -7.73 -4.33 7.31
C LEU A 85 -9.06 -3.60 7.51
N GLU A 86 -9.81 -3.33 6.44
CA GLU A 86 -11.12 -2.64 6.52
C GLU A 86 -12.17 -3.38 7.37
N ASP A 87 -12.02 -4.70 7.54
CA ASP A 87 -12.97 -5.56 8.26
C ASP A 87 -12.53 -5.90 9.70
N ILE A 88 -11.39 -5.37 10.17
CA ILE A 88 -10.91 -5.59 11.55
C ILE A 88 -11.58 -4.54 12.45
N PRO A 89 -12.40 -4.95 13.44
CA PRO A 89 -12.97 -4.02 14.41
C PRO A 89 -11.85 -3.26 15.14
N GLU A 90 -11.92 -1.94 15.16
CA GLU A 90 -11.00 -1.08 15.91
C GLU A 90 -11.59 -0.74 17.29
N GLY A 91 -10.72 -0.55 18.30
CA GLY A 91 -11.13 -0.15 19.65
C GLY A 91 -11.75 -1.29 20.48
N ASN A 92 -12.78 -0.96 21.28
CA ASN A 92 -13.37 -1.87 22.28
C ASN A 92 -14.09 -3.10 21.71
N ASP A 93 -14.44 -3.10 20.42
CA ASP A 93 -15.10 -4.23 19.76
C ASP A 93 -14.08 -5.29 19.27
N ARG A 94 -12.77 -4.98 19.36
CA ARG A 94 -11.71 -5.90 18.97
C ARG A 94 -11.53 -7.01 20.00
N PHE A 95 -11.62 -8.25 19.54
CA PHE A 95 -11.37 -9.41 20.41
C PHE A 95 -9.92 -9.42 20.90
N ASN A 96 -9.72 -9.49 22.22
CA ASN A 96 -8.40 -9.65 22.81
C ASN A 96 -7.85 -11.06 22.54
N VAL A 97 -6.82 -11.12 21.68
CA VAL A 97 -6.18 -12.35 21.23
C VAL A 97 -5.62 -13.18 22.39
N LEU A 98 -5.21 -12.55 23.50
CA LEU A 98 -4.68 -13.22 24.68
C LEU A 98 -5.72 -14.11 25.40
N ASN A 99 -7.02 -13.88 25.16
CA ASN A 99 -8.09 -14.68 25.73
C ASN A 99 -8.39 -15.96 24.91
N HIS A 100 -7.72 -16.16 23.77
CA HIS A 100 -7.97 -17.31 22.92
C HIS A 100 -7.31 -18.58 23.47
N ILE A 101 -8.02 -19.71 23.46
CA ILE A 101 -7.54 -21.01 24.00
C ILE A 101 -6.20 -21.50 23.42
N LEU A 102 -5.92 -21.18 22.15
CA LEU A 102 -4.67 -21.57 21.48
C LEU A 102 -3.51 -20.63 21.79
N VAL A 103 -3.78 -19.44 22.30
CA VAL A 103 -2.76 -18.43 22.57
C VAL A 103 -2.27 -18.67 23.99
N PRO A 104 -0.98 -19.01 24.19
CA PRO A 104 -0.44 -19.18 25.53
C PRO A 104 -0.40 -17.83 26.27
N HIS A 105 -0.16 -17.89 27.58
CA HIS A 105 -0.05 -16.67 28.37
C HIS A 105 1.28 -15.97 28.06
N HIS A 106 1.21 -14.68 27.73
CA HIS A 106 2.36 -13.85 27.41
C HIS A 106 2.46 -12.72 28.44
N GLU A 107 3.67 -12.46 28.91
CA GLU A 107 3.96 -11.47 29.95
C GLU A 107 5.30 -10.81 29.67
N LEU A 108 5.41 -9.51 29.91
CA LEU A 108 6.69 -8.81 29.83
C LEU A 108 7.51 -9.08 31.09
N VAL A 109 8.78 -9.45 30.91
CA VAL A 109 9.72 -9.54 32.02
C VAL A 109 10.17 -8.12 32.36
N GLU A 110 10.19 -7.76 33.64
CA GLU A 110 10.73 -6.49 34.09
C GLU A 110 12.24 -6.40 33.82
N ILE A 111 12.73 -5.22 33.45
CA ILE A 111 14.13 -5.02 33.02
C ILE A 111 15.11 -5.49 34.11
N ASP A 112 14.80 -5.19 35.37
CA ASP A 112 15.65 -5.54 36.51
C ASP A 112 15.68 -7.07 36.74
N ASP A 113 14.59 -7.76 36.40
CA ASP A 113 14.44 -9.21 36.60
C ASP A 113 14.95 -10.03 35.41
N GLU A 114 15.25 -9.41 34.27
CA GLU A 114 15.67 -10.12 33.05
C GLU A 114 16.93 -10.97 33.27
N PHE A 115 17.89 -10.50 34.09
CA PHE A 115 19.11 -11.24 34.42
C PHE A 115 18.81 -12.51 35.21
N GLU A 116 17.94 -12.44 36.21
CA GLU A 116 17.55 -13.59 37.02
C GLU A 116 16.70 -14.56 36.21
N ALA A 117 15.69 -14.04 35.50
CA ALA A 117 14.78 -14.83 34.68
C ALA A 117 15.54 -15.65 33.63
N LEU A 118 16.64 -15.11 33.11
CA LEU A 118 17.45 -15.72 32.05
C LEU A 118 18.74 -16.40 32.55
N ALA A 119 19.00 -16.38 33.87
CA ALA A 119 20.14 -17.02 34.50
C ALA A 119 20.32 -18.51 34.15
N PRO A 120 19.25 -19.34 34.04
CA PRO A 120 19.38 -20.76 33.72
C PRO A 120 20.05 -21.04 32.36
N TRP A 121 20.06 -20.07 31.44
CA TRP A 121 20.61 -20.22 30.09
C TRP A 121 22.03 -19.68 29.93
N SER A 122 22.67 -19.17 30.99
CA SER A 122 24.06 -18.68 30.95
C SER A 122 24.33 -17.70 29.80
N MET A 123 23.41 -16.75 29.62
CA MET A 123 23.45 -15.76 28.53
C MET A 123 24.24 -14.49 28.85
N VAL A 124 24.87 -14.41 30.02
CA VAL A 124 25.74 -13.28 30.37
C VAL A 124 27.01 -13.33 29.51
N ARG A 125 27.41 -12.18 28.97
CA ARG A 125 28.62 -11.97 28.20
C ARG A 125 29.30 -10.69 28.67
N THR A 126 30.61 -10.64 28.59
CA THR A 126 31.38 -9.42 28.82
C THR A 126 31.48 -8.64 27.51
N ASP A 127 31.16 -7.35 27.55
CA ASP A 127 31.36 -6.45 26.42
C ASP A 127 32.83 -6.04 26.25
N GLN A 128 33.15 -5.29 25.19
CA GLN A 128 34.50 -4.78 24.91
C GLN A 128 35.05 -3.90 26.04
N GLU A 129 34.17 -3.26 26.80
CA GLU A 129 34.49 -2.42 27.96
C GLU A 129 34.60 -3.22 29.28
N GLY A 130 34.36 -4.54 29.25
CA GLY A 130 34.42 -5.41 30.43
C GLY A 130 33.14 -5.46 31.27
N ASN A 131 32.08 -4.73 30.87
CA ASN A 131 30.78 -4.75 31.54
C ASN A 131 30.00 -6.04 31.22
N GLU A 132 29.26 -6.57 32.20
CA GLU A 132 28.37 -7.70 32.00
C GLU A 132 27.10 -7.25 31.25
N ARG A 133 26.81 -7.91 30.13
CA ARG A 133 25.60 -7.71 29.33
C ARG A 133 24.89 -9.03 29.10
N LEU A 134 23.57 -8.98 29.02
CA LEU A 134 22.77 -10.14 28.63
C LEU A 134 22.77 -10.25 27.10
N ALA A 135 23.14 -11.42 26.58
CA ALA A 135 23.13 -11.71 25.15
C ALA A 135 21.71 -12.02 24.64
N LYS A 136 20.80 -11.04 24.77
CA LYS A 136 19.39 -11.14 24.37
C LYS A 136 19.22 -11.52 22.91
N GLU A 137 20.18 -11.16 22.05
CA GLU A 137 20.22 -11.49 20.63
C GLU A 137 20.17 -13.00 20.33
N LEU A 138 20.48 -13.86 21.31
CA LEU A 138 20.43 -15.32 21.17
C LEU A 138 19.01 -15.88 21.38
N LEU A 139 18.10 -15.09 21.95
CA LEU A 139 16.73 -15.53 22.19
C LEU A 139 15.95 -15.64 20.87
N PRO A 140 15.00 -16.58 20.77
CA PRO A 140 14.07 -16.63 19.66
C PRO A 140 13.33 -15.30 19.50
N LYS A 141 13.32 -14.75 18.28
CA LYS A 141 12.74 -13.43 18.01
C LYS A 141 11.21 -13.51 17.86
N ILE A 142 10.51 -12.46 18.26
CA ILE A 142 9.09 -12.21 17.96
C ILE A 142 8.95 -10.79 17.42
N LEU A 143 8.14 -10.60 16.39
CA LEU A 143 7.95 -9.29 15.78
C LEU A 143 7.08 -8.41 16.67
N ILE A 144 7.37 -7.11 16.70
CA ILE A 144 6.53 -6.12 17.39
C ILE A 144 5.11 -6.11 16.81
N THR A 145 4.94 -6.43 15.53
CA THR A 145 3.65 -6.49 14.84
C THR A 145 2.83 -7.75 15.15
N ASP A 146 3.34 -8.66 15.99
CA ASP A 146 2.60 -9.83 16.43
C ASP A 146 1.34 -9.42 17.22
N PRO A 147 0.15 -10.02 16.95
CA PRO A 147 -1.08 -9.64 17.63
C PRO A 147 -1.05 -9.78 19.16
N ALA A 148 -0.33 -10.75 19.71
CA ALA A 148 -0.22 -10.90 21.17
C ALA A 148 0.65 -9.79 21.78
N VAL A 149 1.72 -9.39 21.08
CA VAL A 149 2.60 -8.29 21.49
C VAL A 149 1.86 -6.95 21.40
N GLN A 150 1.08 -6.75 20.34
CA GLN A 150 0.22 -5.56 20.20
C GLN A 150 -0.85 -5.49 21.29
N ALA A 151 -1.48 -6.61 21.64
CA ALA A 151 -2.47 -6.63 22.73
C ALA A 151 -1.86 -6.25 24.08
N ILE A 152 -0.63 -6.69 24.38
CA ILE A 152 0.09 -6.27 25.59
C ILE A 152 0.42 -4.78 25.53
N LYS A 153 0.92 -4.31 24.38
CA LYS A 153 1.24 -2.90 24.18
C LYS A 153 0.03 -2.01 24.44
N GLU A 154 -1.10 -2.31 23.80
CA GLU A 154 -2.36 -1.59 23.94
C GLU A 154 -2.84 -1.58 25.41
N ALA A 155 -2.71 -2.70 26.12
CA ALA A 155 -3.09 -2.80 27.53
C ALA A 155 -2.20 -1.94 28.45
N THR A 156 -0.87 -1.96 28.24
CA THR A 156 0.07 -1.16 29.04
C THR A 156 -0.07 0.33 28.75
N GLU A 157 -0.25 0.72 27.50
CA GLU A 157 -0.48 2.12 27.09
C GLU A 157 -1.83 2.68 27.61
N LEU A 158 -2.78 1.80 27.98
CA LEU A 158 -4.02 2.21 28.65
C LEU A 158 -3.82 2.50 30.15
N GLU A 159 -2.86 1.84 30.78
CA GLU A 159 -2.57 1.95 32.22
C GLU A 159 -1.56 3.06 32.52
N VAL A 160 -0.56 3.24 31.65
CA VAL A 160 0.58 4.13 31.85
C VAL A 160 0.63 5.15 30.71
N ASP A 161 0.35 6.41 31.05
CA ASP A 161 0.56 7.55 30.16
C ASP A 161 2.07 7.88 30.02
N ASP A 162 2.45 8.50 28.90
CA ASP A 162 3.80 9.02 28.62
C ASP A 162 4.93 7.98 28.47
N LEU A 163 4.64 6.80 27.92
CA LEU A 163 5.69 5.83 27.58
C LEU A 163 6.61 6.34 26.44
N PRO A 164 7.93 6.13 26.53
CA PRO A 164 8.86 6.52 25.47
C PRO A 164 8.55 5.83 24.13
N ALA A 165 8.83 6.51 23.03
CA ALA A 165 8.74 5.90 21.71
C ALA A 165 9.66 4.66 21.62
N GLY A 166 9.10 3.52 21.19
CA GLY A 166 9.86 2.27 21.05
C GLY A 166 10.18 1.56 22.36
N TRP A 167 9.51 1.89 23.47
CA TRP A 167 9.74 1.28 24.80
C TRP A 167 9.71 -0.27 24.82
N LEU A 168 8.98 -0.86 23.89
CA LEU A 168 8.79 -2.31 23.78
C LEU A 168 9.92 -3.02 23.01
N ALA A 169 10.74 -2.27 22.27
CA ALA A 169 11.84 -2.84 21.51
C ALA A 169 12.93 -3.38 22.45
N ASN A 170 13.52 -4.54 22.10
CA ASN A 170 14.55 -5.22 22.89
C ASN A 170 14.13 -5.67 24.30
N ARG A 171 12.82 -5.65 24.61
CA ARG A 171 12.26 -6.27 25.82
C ARG A 171 12.14 -7.78 25.66
N VAL A 172 12.23 -8.49 26.78
CA VAL A 172 12.04 -9.93 26.85
C VAL A 172 10.59 -10.27 27.19
N LEU A 173 10.00 -11.16 26.37
CA LEU A 173 8.67 -11.68 26.56
C LEU A 173 8.74 -13.10 27.13
N ARG A 174 8.07 -13.33 28.27
CA ARG A 174 7.87 -14.64 28.89
C ARG A 174 6.60 -15.27 28.35
N ILE A 175 6.69 -16.51 27.91
CA ILE A 175 5.58 -17.28 27.35
C ILE A 175 5.38 -18.53 28.20
N VAL A 176 4.23 -18.62 28.87
CA VAL A 176 3.84 -19.77 29.68
C VAL A 176 2.75 -20.54 28.95
N ARG A 177 3.08 -21.78 28.58
CA ARG A 177 2.16 -22.68 27.88
C ARG A 177 1.90 -23.95 28.68
N HIS A 178 0.70 -24.49 28.52
CA HIS A 178 0.39 -25.83 29.01
C HIS A 178 1.21 -26.86 28.23
N SER A 179 1.88 -27.75 28.94
CA SER A 179 2.67 -28.84 28.37
C SER A 179 2.07 -30.18 28.78
N PRO A 180 1.73 -31.09 27.84
CA PRO A 180 1.16 -32.38 28.19
C PRO A 180 2.08 -33.25 29.09
N SER A 181 3.40 -33.07 28.99
CA SER A 181 4.38 -33.86 29.73
C SER A 181 4.85 -33.20 31.03
N ALA A 182 5.05 -31.89 31.02
CA ALA A 182 5.61 -31.13 32.14
C ALA A 182 4.56 -30.37 32.97
N GLY A 183 3.29 -30.40 32.56
CA GLY A 183 2.22 -29.56 33.10
C GLY A 183 2.29 -28.12 32.57
N SER A 184 3.43 -27.46 32.73
CA SER A 184 3.71 -26.12 32.21
C SER A 184 5.10 -26.02 31.61
N SER A 185 5.25 -25.23 30.56
CA SER A 185 6.54 -24.92 29.94
C SER A 185 6.66 -23.41 29.77
N THR A 186 7.77 -22.86 30.25
CA THR A 186 8.11 -21.44 30.11
C THR A 186 9.16 -21.28 29.02
N ALA A 187 8.95 -20.33 28.12
CA ALA A 187 9.89 -19.93 27.08
C ALA A 187 10.07 -18.41 27.08
N TYR A 188 11.22 -17.94 26.60
CA TYR A 188 11.53 -16.52 26.50
C TYR A 188 11.79 -16.15 25.04
N ARG A 189 11.31 -14.98 24.62
CA ARG A 189 11.50 -14.43 23.27
C ARG A 189 11.91 -12.97 23.32
N LEU A 190 12.70 -12.54 22.35
CA LEU A 190 13.12 -11.14 22.19
C LEU A 190 12.18 -10.41 21.21
N ILE A 191 11.65 -9.27 21.61
CA ILE A 191 10.82 -8.42 20.74
C ILE A 191 11.73 -7.63 19.79
N VAL A 192 11.48 -7.74 18.48
CA VAL A 192 12.22 -7.04 17.42
C VAL A 192 11.28 -6.29 16.48
N GLU A 193 11.73 -5.17 15.94
CA GLU A 193 10.94 -4.35 14.99
C GLU A 193 10.99 -4.91 13.56
N SER A 194 12.10 -5.55 13.19
CA SER A 194 12.31 -6.17 11.88
C SER A 194 13.02 -7.52 12.02
N ALA A 195 12.66 -8.47 11.16
CA ALA A 195 13.27 -9.80 11.12
C ALA A 195 14.69 -9.78 10.52
#